data_AF-A0A957KZA2-F1
#
_entry.id   AF-A0A957KZA2-F1
#
_cell.length_a   1.000
_cell.length_b   1.000
_cell.length_c   1.000
_cell.angle_alpha   90.00
_cell.angle_beta   90.00
_cell.angle_gamma   90.00
#
_symmetry.space_group_name_H-M   'P 1'
#
loop_
_entity.id
_entity.type
_entity.pdbx_description
1 polymer ?
#
loop_
_entity_poly.entity_id
_entity_poly.type
_entity_poly.pdbx_seq_one_letter_code
_entity_poly.pdbx_strand_id
1 'polypeptide(L)'
;MLDTTLTRRTVTTVEEQIKRNRTTQILLILGMIGTSLVSAFLMLQTRIGIGGIYWSLFIIAAGLVLFKPRIGLYMILFFGLVGDANLMPEFPFDKNMSSAESFFYLHDALIVNPLELFMGLMLLGWLGRKLMRRRFHLEMGELFWPVMAFTGFVLLGIFWGLSTGGDARIAVWESRSMFYLPVMMILVTNLVEKREHFSHMMWAIMAALLIESIVAVWVFYSEYGFSTSSLERLTEHGASVHTNVIYIFIL
;
A
#
# COMPACT_ATOMS: atom_id res chain seq x y z
N MET A 1 39.53 -31.26 -23.55
CA MET A 1 39.17 -31.12 -22.12
C MET A 1 37.81 -30.45 -22.07
N LEU A 2 36.75 -31.24 -21.94
CA LEU A 2 35.37 -30.77 -21.84
C LEU A 2 34.93 -30.95 -20.39
N ASP A 3 34.74 -29.84 -19.69
CA ASP A 3 34.38 -29.81 -18.27
C ASP A 3 32.85 -29.88 -18.14
N THR A 4 32.33 -31.09 -17.94
CA THR A 4 30.91 -31.34 -17.73
C THR A 4 30.55 -31.12 -16.26
N THR A 5 30.42 -29.86 -15.84
CA THR A 5 29.82 -29.53 -14.54
C THR A 5 28.31 -29.68 -14.62
N LEU A 6 27.85 -30.93 -14.50
CA LEU A 6 26.44 -31.27 -14.30
C LEU A 6 25.97 -30.68 -12.97
N THR A 7 25.29 -29.55 -13.02
CA THR A 7 24.51 -28.99 -11.91
C THR A 7 23.52 -30.04 -11.41
N ARG A 8 23.85 -30.67 -10.29
CA ARG A 8 23.03 -31.65 -9.57
C ARG A 8 21.75 -30.94 -9.10
N ARG A 9 20.68 -31.01 -9.89
CA ARG A 9 19.34 -30.64 -9.43
C ARG A 9 19.01 -31.58 -8.27
N THR A 10 18.94 -31.04 -7.05
CA THR A 10 18.43 -31.76 -5.88
C THR A 10 16.99 -32.17 -6.18
N VAL A 11 16.78 -33.43 -6.52
CA VAL A 11 15.45 -34.02 -6.68
C VAL A 11 14.83 -34.05 -5.29
N THR A 12 13.95 -33.09 -5.01
CA THR A 12 13.15 -33.10 -3.78
C THR A 12 12.31 -34.37 -3.77
N THR A 13 12.33 -35.12 -2.67
CA THR A 13 11.51 -36.32 -2.52
C THR A 13 10.03 -35.94 -2.55
N VAL A 14 9.20 -36.81 -3.10
CA VAL A 14 7.75 -36.58 -3.23
C VAL A 14 7.11 -36.26 -1.87
N GLU A 15 7.61 -36.85 -0.79
CA GLU A 15 7.16 -36.60 0.58
C GLU A 15 7.42 -35.17 1.07
N GLU A 16 8.59 -34.59 0.78
CA GLU A 16 8.90 -33.20 1.13
C GLU A 16 8.01 -32.22 0.34
N GLN A 17 7.73 -32.54 -0.92
CA GLN A 17 6.84 -31.73 -1.76
C GLN A 17 5.39 -31.78 -1.25
N ILE A 18 4.91 -32.96 -0.83
CA ILE A 18 3.58 -33.13 -0.22
C ILE A 18 3.49 -32.37 1.11
N LYS A 19 4.49 -32.47 2.00
CA LYS A 19 4.49 -31.80 3.30
C LYS A 19 4.49 -30.28 3.17
N ARG A 20 5.28 -29.74 2.23
CA ARG A 20 5.34 -28.30 1.95
C ARG A 20 4.05 -27.79 1.30
N ASN A 21 3.44 -28.58 0.41
CA ASN A 21 2.15 -28.25 -0.18
C ASN A 21 1.03 -28.25 0.88
N ARG A 22 1.00 -29.26 1.76
CA ARG A 22 0.05 -29.36 2.87
C ARG A 22 0.16 -28.19 3.84
N THR A 23 1.38 -27.78 4.20
CA THR A 23 1.60 -26.62 5.08
C THR A 23 1.09 -25.33 4.40
N THR A 24 1.37 -25.17 3.11
CA THR A 24 0.88 -24.01 2.33
C THR A 24 -0.64 -24.01 2.24
N GLN A 25 -1.26 -25.17 2.00
CA GLN A 25 -2.72 -25.32 1.96
C GLN A 25 -3.38 -25.02 3.31
N ILE A 26 -2.82 -25.50 4.42
CA ILE A 26 -3.34 -25.21 5.77
C ILE A 26 -3.25 -23.71 6.06
N LEU A 27 -2.13 -23.06 5.71
CA LEU A 27 -1.98 -21.62 5.87
C LEU A 27 -2.97 -20.83 5.00
N LEU A 28 -3.24 -21.28 3.78
CA LEU A 28 -4.24 -20.67 2.90
C LEU A 28 -5.66 -20.82 3.47
N ILE A 29 -6.01 -22.02 3.96
CA ILE A 29 -7.34 -22.28 4.56
C ILE A 29 -7.52 -21.46 5.84
N LEU A 30 -6.52 -21.41 6.71
CA LEU A 30 -6.56 -20.57 7.92
C LEU A 30 -6.65 -19.09 7.56
N GLY A 31 -5.94 -18.65 6.51
CA GLY A 31 -6.06 -17.30 5.97
C GLY A 31 -7.47 -16.99 5.50
N MET A 32 -8.08 -17.87 4.70
CA MET A 32 -9.45 -17.72 4.20
C MET A 32 -10.49 -17.72 5.32
N ILE A 33 -10.34 -18.60 6.32
CA ILE A 33 -11.24 -18.66 7.48
C ILE A 33 -11.09 -17.37 8.31
N GLY A 34 -9.86 -16.93 8.56
CA GLY A 34 -9.58 -15.69 9.27
C GLY A 34 -10.17 -14.47 8.56
N THR A 35 -9.95 -14.34 7.25
CA THR A 35 -10.52 -13.23 6.47
C THR A 35 -12.04 -13.28 6.44
N SER A 36 -12.63 -14.49 6.34
CA SER A 36 -14.09 -14.66 6.33
C SER A 36 -14.73 -14.35 7.68
N LEU A 37 -14.09 -14.74 8.79
CA LEU A 37 -14.56 -14.45 10.14
C LEU A 37 -14.47 -12.96 10.47
N VAL A 38 -13.37 -12.31 10.09
CA VAL A 38 -13.24 -10.86 10.27
C VAL A 38 -14.25 -10.13 9.40
N SER A 39 -14.45 -10.54 8.14
CA SER A 39 -15.47 -9.96 7.26
C SER A 39 -16.88 -10.17 7.82
N ALA A 40 -17.21 -11.37 8.28
CA ALA A 40 -18.51 -11.66 8.91
C ALA A 40 -18.73 -10.86 10.19
N PHE A 41 -17.70 -10.71 11.03
CA PHE A 41 -17.76 -9.88 12.24
C PHE A 41 -17.97 -8.40 11.91
N LEU A 42 -17.26 -7.89 10.89
CA LEU A 42 -17.45 -6.52 10.39
C LEU A 42 -18.85 -6.32 9.80
N MET A 43 -19.39 -7.32 9.10
CA MET A 43 -20.77 -7.30 8.60
C MET A 43 -21.82 -7.31 9.72
N LEU A 44 -21.52 -7.92 10.89
CA LEU A 44 -22.41 -7.92 12.04
C LEU A 44 -22.41 -6.59 12.82
N GLN A 45 -21.30 -5.85 12.78
CA GLN A 45 -21.19 -4.55 13.45
C GLN A 45 -21.75 -3.37 12.61
N THR A 46 -21.99 -3.55 11.31
CA THR A 46 -22.34 -2.44 10.42
C THR A 46 -23.74 -2.54 9.79
N ARG A 47 -24.35 -1.38 9.53
CA ARG A 47 -25.42 -1.27 8.52
C ARG A 47 -24.79 -1.60 7.17
N ILE A 48 -25.33 -2.60 6.49
CA ILE A 48 -24.83 -3.16 5.22
C ILE A 48 -24.63 -2.03 4.19
N GLY A 49 -23.40 -1.56 4.04
CA GLY A 49 -22.97 -0.53 3.08
C GLY A 49 -21.78 -1.00 2.25
N ILE A 50 -21.40 -0.23 1.23
CA ILE A 50 -20.33 -0.59 0.28
C ILE A 50 -18.96 -0.68 1.00
N GLY A 51 -18.78 0.07 2.08
CA GLY A 51 -17.58 0.09 2.93
C GLY A 51 -17.15 -1.29 3.45
N GLY A 52 -18.10 -2.18 3.77
CA GLY A 52 -17.76 -3.54 4.21
C GLY A 52 -17.00 -4.34 3.14
N ILE A 53 -17.31 -4.11 1.86
CA ILE A 53 -16.62 -4.72 0.72
C ILE A 53 -15.19 -4.19 0.63
N TYR A 54 -15.00 -2.87 0.75
CA TYR A 54 -13.66 -2.27 0.69
C TYR A 54 -12.76 -2.71 1.84
N TRP A 55 -13.28 -2.83 3.06
CA TRP A 55 -12.50 -3.36 4.19
C TRP A 55 -12.17 -4.84 4.06
N SER A 56 -13.08 -5.63 3.51
CA SER A 56 -12.80 -7.04 3.21
C SER A 56 -11.67 -7.16 2.17
N LEU A 57 -11.73 -6.33 1.11
CA LEU A 57 -10.69 -6.23 0.10
C LEU A 57 -9.35 -5.81 0.72
N PHE A 58 -9.36 -4.83 1.63
CA PHE A 58 -8.18 -4.37 2.36
C PHE A 58 -7.53 -5.50 3.17
N ILE A 59 -8.31 -6.28 3.93
CA ILE A 59 -7.77 -7.38 4.76
C ILE A 59 -7.17 -8.47 3.88
N ILE A 60 -7.85 -8.84 2.78
CA ILE A 60 -7.33 -9.84 1.83
C ILE A 60 -6.01 -9.34 1.23
N ALA A 61 -5.96 -8.08 0.83
CA ALA A 61 -4.77 -7.47 0.28
C ALA A 61 -3.64 -7.38 1.31
N ALA A 62 -3.93 -7.01 2.57
CA ALA A 62 -2.97 -7.00 3.68
C ALA A 62 -2.37 -8.40 3.94
N GLY A 63 -3.20 -9.44 3.87
CA GLY A 63 -2.75 -10.83 3.94
C GLY A 63 -1.82 -11.20 2.78
N LEU A 64 -2.20 -10.85 1.54
CA LEU A 64 -1.38 -11.08 0.34
C LEU A 64 -0.02 -10.38 0.41
N VAL A 65 0.00 -9.16 0.98
CA VAL A 65 1.22 -8.39 1.21
C VAL A 65 2.22 -9.11 2.11
N LEU A 66 1.78 -9.86 3.12
CA LEU A 66 2.70 -10.62 3.98
C LEU A 66 3.36 -11.78 3.24
N PHE A 67 2.62 -12.46 2.36
CA PHE A 67 3.15 -13.59 1.57
C PHE A 67 4.05 -13.11 0.43
N LYS A 68 3.60 -12.07 -0.28
CA LYS A 68 4.29 -11.49 -1.43
C LYS A 68 4.33 -9.95 -1.32
N PRO A 69 5.22 -9.39 -0.48
CA PRO A 69 5.48 -7.95 -0.34
C PRO A 69 5.59 -7.17 -1.65
N ARG A 70 6.08 -7.80 -2.73
CA ARG A 70 6.14 -7.18 -4.07
C ARG A 70 4.75 -6.79 -4.60
N ILE A 71 3.74 -7.63 -4.40
CA ILE A 71 2.35 -7.33 -4.79
C ILE A 71 1.83 -6.14 -4.00
N GLY A 72 2.29 -5.96 -2.75
CA GLY A 72 1.94 -4.81 -1.92
C GLY A 72 2.29 -3.47 -2.55
N LEU A 73 3.41 -3.37 -3.29
CA LEU A 73 3.75 -2.15 -4.02
C LEU A 73 2.72 -1.82 -5.10
N TYR A 74 2.26 -2.83 -5.84
CA TYR A 74 1.24 -2.63 -6.88
C TYR A 74 -0.10 -2.23 -6.27
N MET A 75 -0.44 -2.86 -5.14
CA MET A 75 -1.67 -2.58 -4.40
C MET A 75 -1.67 -1.19 -3.78
N ILE A 76 -0.56 -0.69 -3.24
CA ILE A 76 -0.49 0.68 -2.71
C ILE A 76 -0.68 1.70 -3.82
N LEU A 77 -0.04 1.51 -4.97
CA LEU A 77 -0.22 2.42 -6.09
C LEU A 77 -1.65 2.38 -6.61
N PHE A 78 -2.23 1.18 -6.72
CA PHE A 78 -3.60 1.03 -7.18
C PHE A 78 -4.61 1.65 -6.19
N PHE A 79 -4.57 1.24 -4.93
CA PHE A 79 -5.52 1.69 -3.93
C PHE A 79 -5.31 3.14 -3.50
N GLY A 80 -4.06 3.62 -3.47
CA GLY A 80 -3.76 5.01 -3.16
C GLY A 80 -4.14 5.99 -4.28
N LEU A 81 -4.39 5.51 -5.49
CA LEU A 81 -4.92 6.33 -6.60
C LEU A 81 -6.42 6.18 -6.78
N VAL A 82 -6.99 4.98 -6.54
CA VAL A 82 -8.45 4.78 -6.55
C VAL A 82 -9.13 5.49 -5.38
N GLY A 83 -8.43 5.58 -4.25
CA GLY A 83 -8.88 6.28 -3.06
C GLY A 83 -8.90 7.79 -3.26
N ASP A 84 -10.01 8.31 -3.76
CA ASP A 84 -10.32 9.73 -3.72
C ASP A 84 -11.40 9.97 -2.65
N ALA A 85 -11.12 10.89 -1.73
CA ALA A 85 -11.96 11.15 -0.57
C ALA A 85 -13.36 11.68 -0.92
N ASN A 86 -13.51 12.32 -2.09
CA ASN A 86 -14.78 12.86 -2.57
C ASN A 86 -15.55 11.83 -3.41
N LEU A 87 -14.85 11.05 -4.23
CA LEU A 87 -15.50 10.05 -5.11
C LEU A 87 -15.86 8.76 -4.39
N MET A 88 -15.03 8.34 -3.44
CA MET A 88 -15.21 7.09 -2.69
C MET A 88 -14.99 7.32 -1.19
N PRO A 89 -15.87 8.05 -0.50
CA PRO A 89 -15.70 8.40 0.91
C PRO A 89 -15.70 7.19 1.86
N GLU A 90 -16.19 6.03 1.42
CA GLU A 90 -16.16 4.78 2.21
C GLU A 90 -14.86 3.97 2.02
N PHE A 91 -13.93 4.46 1.18
CA PHE A 91 -12.70 3.76 0.85
C PHE A 91 -11.68 3.80 1.99
N PRO A 92 -11.08 2.67 2.38
CA PRO A 92 -10.28 2.58 3.60
C PRO A 92 -8.93 3.30 3.50
N PHE A 93 -8.32 3.42 2.32
CA PHE A 93 -6.97 3.97 2.19
C PHE A 93 -6.86 5.47 2.48
N ASP A 94 -7.97 6.21 2.38
CA ASP A 94 -8.00 7.65 2.70
C ASP A 94 -8.51 7.94 4.12
N LYS A 95 -8.92 6.90 4.85
CA LYS A 95 -9.41 7.02 6.22
C LYS A 95 -8.29 6.78 7.23
N ASN A 96 -8.07 7.72 8.13
CA ASN A 96 -7.23 7.44 9.31
C ASN A 96 -7.97 6.47 10.25
N MET A 97 -7.26 5.50 10.86
CA MET A 97 -7.82 4.63 11.91
C MET A 97 -8.16 5.37 13.21
N SER A 98 -7.83 6.67 13.30
CA SER A 98 -8.26 7.57 14.37
C SER A 98 -9.59 8.27 14.08
N SER A 99 -10.18 8.10 12.89
CA SER A 99 -11.50 8.67 12.56
C SER A 99 -12.60 7.72 13.04
N ALA A 100 -13.64 8.25 13.68
CA ALA A 100 -14.83 7.48 14.08
C ALA A 100 -15.58 6.87 12.88
N GLU A 101 -15.27 7.34 11.66
CA GLU A 101 -15.80 6.78 10.41
C GLU A 101 -14.94 5.62 9.86
N SER A 102 -13.81 5.30 10.49
CA SER A 102 -12.95 4.18 10.12
C SER A 102 -13.37 2.91 10.85
N PHE A 103 -13.53 1.81 10.13
CA PHE A 103 -14.02 0.55 10.69
C PHE A 103 -13.04 -0.08 11.69
N PHE A 104 -11.75 0.26 11.59
CA PHE A 104 -10.73 -0.10 12.57
C PHE A 104 -10.42 1.09 13.49
N TYR A 105 -11.43 1.74 14.03
CA TYR A 105 -11.22 2.69 15.11
C TYR A 105 -10.71 1.93 16.34
N LEU A 106 -9.40 2.03 16.61
CA LEU A 106 -8.79 1.45 17.81
C LEU A 106 -8.77 2.45 18.97
N HIS A 107 -8.34 3.69 18.73
CA HIS A 107 -8.25 4.74 19.75
C HIS A 107 -7.95 6.12 19.12
N ASP A 108 -8.40 7.23 19.73
CA ASP A 108 -8.11 8.61 19.30
C ASP A 108 -6.61 8.95 19.21
N ALA A 109 -5.76 8.18 19.91
CA ALA A 109 -4.32 8.34 19.89
C ALA A 109 -3.60 7.53 18.79
N LEU A 110 -4.29 6.59 18.12
CA LEU A 110 -3.72 5.76 17.07
C LEU A 110 -3.84 6.45 15.71
N ILE A 111 -2.84 7.29 15.40
CA ILE A 111 -2.73 8.03 14.13
C ILE A 111 -2.14 7.13 13.03
N VAL A 112 -2.63 5.89 12.92
CA VAL A 112 -2.18 4.95 11.88
C VAL A 112 -3.19 4.97 10.74
N ASN A 113 -2.73 5.23 9.52
CA ASN A 113 -3.54 5.08 8.31
C ASN A 113 -3.39 3.63 7.77
N PRO A 114 -4.44 3.02 7.19
CA PRO A 114 -4.35 1.78 6.41
C PRO A 114 -3.17 1.71 5.42
N LEU A 115 -2.76 2.82 4.79
CA LEU A 115 -1.57 2.92 3.96
C LEU A 115 -0.27 2.66 4.75
N GLU A 116 -0.14 3.24 5.94
CA GLU A 116 1.00 3.04 6.84
C GLU A 116 1.07 1.60 7.34
N LEU A 117 -0.09 1.03 7.67
CA LEU A 117 -0.19 -0.39 8.01
C LEU A 117 0.29 -1.25 6.82
N PHE A 118 -0.12 -0.92 5.59
CA PHE A 118 0.33 -1.63 4.39
C PHE A 118 1.84 -1.53 4.16
N MET A 119 2.42 -0.33 4.31
CA MET A 119 3.87 -0.13 4.22
C MET A 119 4.62 -0.90 5.31
N GLY A 120 4.12 -0.86 6.55
CA GLY A 120 4.66 -1.62 7.67
C GLY A 120 4.62 -3.13 7.41
N LEU A 121 3.48 -3.65 6.96
CA LEU A 121 3.33 -5.08 6.63
C LEU A 121 4.25 -5.52 5.49
N MET A 122 4.42 -4.71 4.45
CA MET A 122 5.40 -4.98 3.40
C MET A 122 6.82 -5.01 3.95
N LEU A 123 7.19 -4.03 4.77
CA LEU A 123 8.52 -3.92 5.34
C LEU A 123 8.82 -5.11 6.27
N LEU A 124 7.85 -5.49 7.11
CA LEU A 124 7.93 -6.68 7.96
C LEU A 124 8.00 -7.98 7.15
N GLY A 125 7.16 -8.12 6.12
CA GLY A 125 7.16 -9.30 5.24
C GLY A 125 8.43 -9.42 4.39
N TRP A 126 9.03 -8.28 4.02
CA TRP A 126 10.33 -8.23 3.35
C TRP A 126 11.47 -8.58 4.31
N LEU A 127 11.52 -7.92 5.47
CA LEU A 127 12.55 -8.12 6.49
C LEU A 127 12.53 -9.55 7.04
N GLY A 128 11.35 -10.08 7.36
CA GLY A 128 11.17 -11.46 7.82
C GLY A 128 11.71 -12.47 6.81
N ARG A 129 11.48 -12.26 5.52
CA ARG A 129 12.01 -13.17 4.48
C ARG A 129 13.52 -13.04 4.29
N LYS A 130 14.09 -11.84 4.40
CA LYS A 130 15.55 -11.64 4.36
C LYS A 130 16.23 -12.28 5.56
N LEU A 131 15.66 -12.11 6.76
CA LEU A 131 16.14 -12.73 8.01
C LEU A 131 16.10 -14.26 7.93
N MET A 132 15.00 -14.85 7.45
CA MET A 132 14.88 -16.30 7.28
C MET A 132 15.88 -16.87 6.26
N ARG A 133 16.22 -16.12 5.21
CA ARG A 133 17.18 -16.54 4.17
C ARG A 133 18.64 -16.30 4.56
N ARG A 134 18.92 -15.68 5.72
CA ARG A 134 20.26 -15.32 6.22
C ARG A 134 21.15 -14.59 5.20
N ARG A 135 20.56 -13.92 4.21
CA ARG A 135 21.28 -13.13 3.20
C ARG A 135 20.78 -11.70 3.26
N PHE A 136 21.42 -10.92 4.12
CA PHE A 136 21.22 -9.47 4.21
C PHE A 136 22.07 -8.80 3.14
N HIS A 137 21.46 -8.60 1.96
CA HIS A 137 21.96 -7.66 0.97
C HIS A 137 20.86 -6.62 0.83
N LEU A 138 21.19 -5.40 1.26
CA LEU A 138 20.36 -4.21 1.14
C LEU A 138 20.88 -3.48 -0.09
N GLU A 139 20.06 -3.41 -1.13
CA GLU A 139 20.39 -2.63 -2.31
C GLU A 139 20.10 -1.16 -1.97
N MET A 140 21.17 -0.35 -1.89
CA MET A 140 21.06 1.08 -1.76
C MET A 140 21.11 1.68 -3.16
N GLY A 141 19.97 2.17 -3.65
CA GLY A 141 19.90 2.84 -4.95
C GLY A 141 20.63 4.19 -4.93
N GLU A 142 20.83 4.77 -6.11
CA GLU A 142 21.49 6.09 -6.27
C GLU A 142 20.77 7.21 -5.50
N LEU A 143 19.45 7.09 -5.34
CA LEU A 143 18.63 8.04 -4.55
C LEU A 143 18.78 7.89 -3.04
N PHE A 144 19.52 6.90 -2.52
CA PHE A 144 19.64 6.67 -1.09
C PHE A 144 20.14 7.90 -0.33
N TRP A 145 21.26 8.47 -0.77
CA TRP A 145 21.87 9.62 -0.10
C TRP A 145 21.00 10.88 -0.14
N PRO A 146 20.45 11.30 -1.30
CA PRO A 146 19.50 12.41 -1.35
C PRO A 146 18.31 12.25 -0.41
N VAL A 147 17.72 11.05 -0.36
CA VAL A 147 16.55 10.76 0.48
C VAL A 147 16.89 10.79 1.97
N MET A 148 18.05 10.26 2.36
CA MET A 148 18.53 10.33 3.75
C MET A 148 18.87 11.76 4.17
N ALA A 149 19.50 12.54 3.30
CA ALA A 149 19.76 13.95 3.56
C ALA A 149 18.45 14.74 3.76
N PHE A 150 17.48 14.56 2.85
CA PHE A 150 16.15 15.15 2.96
C PHE A 150 15.47 14.76 4.28
N THR A 151 15.45 13.47 4.61
CA THR A 151 14.87 12.96 5.86
C THR A 151 15.56 13.57 7.08
N GLY A 152 16.89 13.75 7.02
CA GLY A 152 17.66 14.44 8.06
C GLY A 152 17.22 15.90 8.26
N PHE A 153 17.01 16.65 7.18
CA PHE A 153 16.50 18.01 7.27
C PHE A 153 15.08 18.09 7.83
N VAL A 154 14.19 17.16 7.45
CA VAL A 154 12.83 17.06 8.02
C VAL A 154 12.90 16.82 9.53
N LEU A 155 13.73 15.87 9.98
CA LEU A 155 13.93 15.59 11.40
C LEU A 155 14.48 16.80 12.16
N LEU A 156 15.44 17.52 11.58
CA LEU A 156 15.98 18.75 12.16
C LEU A 156 14.91 19.84 12.28
N GLY A 157 14.08 20.02 11.25
CA GLY A 157 12.97 20.98 11.25
C GLY A 157 11.93 20.67 12.33
N ILE A 158 11.55 19.40 12.47
CA ILE A 158 10.64 18.95 13.53
C ILE A 158 11.28 19.19 14.90
N PHE A 159 12.52 18.74 15.11
CA PHE A 159 13.22 18.91 16.38
C PHE A 159 13.30 20.38 16.79
N TRP A 160 13.67 21.25 15.84
CA TRP A 160 13.75 22.68 16.08
C TRP A 160 12.38 23.29 16.39
N GLY A 161 11.35 22.98 15.59
CA GLY A 161 9.98 23.45 15.82
C GLY A 161 9.39 23.04 17.17
N LEU A 162 9.63 21.79 17.60
CA LEU A 162 9.22 21.31 18.92
C LEU A 162 10.01 21.99 20.05
N SER A 163 11.31 22.24 19.85
CA SER A 163 12.13 22.93 20.85
C SER A 163 11.72 24.39 21.08
N THR A 164 11.12 25.03 20.06
CA THR A 164 10.59 26.40 20.13
C THR A 164 9.17 26.49 20.68
N GLY A 165 8.58 25.37 21.14
CA GLY A 165 7.23 25.33 21.72
C GLY A 165 6.12 24.98 20.71
N GLY A 166 6.46 24.38 19.57
CA GLY A 166 5.48 23.90 18.60
C GLY A 166 4.68 22.68 19.11
N ASP A 167 3.50 22.46 18.52
CA ASP A 167 2.63 21.33 18.86
C ASP A 167 3.12 20.03 18.19
N ALA A 168 3.40 19.01 19.01
CA ALA A 168 3.83 17.70 18.54
C ALA A 168 2.83 16.99 17.64
N ARG A 169 1.52 17.17 17.88
CA ARG A 169 0.46 16.55 17.08
C ARG A 169 0.43 17.11 15.68
N ILE A 170 0.53 18.44 15.55
CA ILE A 170 0.59 19.12 14.25
C ILE A 170 1.87 18.72 13.52
N ALA A 171 3.01 18.74 14.20
CA ALA A 171 4.29 18.37 13.60
C ALA A 171 4.27 16.95 13.02
N VAL A 172 3.75 15.97 13.76
CA VAL A 172 3.62 14.59 13.28
C VAL A 172 2.65 14.50 12.12
N TRP A 173 1.51 15.19 12.18
CA TRP A 173 0.48 15.12 11.15
C TRP A 173 0.96 15.67 9.79
N GLU A 174 1.64 16.82 9.81
CA GLU A 174 2.17 17.48 8.61
C GLU A 174 3.39 16.77 8.01
N SER A 175 4.28 16.24 8.85
CA SER A 175 5.50 15.58 8.39
C SER A 175 5.31 14.13 7.97
N ARG A 176 4.14 13.54 8.26
CA ARG A 176 3.86 12.11 8.08
C ARG A 176 4.13 11.61 6.67
N SER A 177 3.63 12.34 5.67
CA SER A 177 3.82 12.02 4.25
C SER A 177 5.29 12.06 3.84
N MET A 178 6.08 12.95 4.43
CA MET A 178 7.52 13.08 4.16
C MET A 178 8.29 11.83 4.61
N PHE A 179 7.85 11.19 5.71
CA PHE A 179 8.45 9.95 6.21
C PHE A 179 8.11 8.70 5.38
N TYR A 180 7.12 8.78 4.49
CA TYR A 180 6.83 7.66 3.58
C TYR A 180 7.92 7.49 2.53
N LEU A 181 8.58 8.59 2.14
CA LEU A 181 9.60 8.62 1.11
C LEU A 181 10.79 7.67 1.40
N PRO A 182 11.46 7.73 2.57
CA PRO A 182 12.55 6.80 2.89
C PRO A 182 12.08 5.34 2.96
N VAL A 183 10.88 5.09 3.49
CA VAL A 183 10.31 3.73 3.58
C VAL A 183 10.04 3.17 2.18
N MET A 184 9.39 3.95 1.32
CA MET A 184 9.11 3.57 -0.06
C MET A 184 10.39 3.40 -0.88
N MET A 185 11.41 4.23 -0.65
CA MET A 185 12.71 4.05 -1.28
C MET A 185 13.30 2.67 -0.96
N ILE A 186 13.29 2.25 0.32
CA ILE A 186 13.83 0.94 0.73
C ILE A 186 13.02 -0.18 0.06
N LEU A 187 11.70 -0.08 0.11
CA LEU A 187 10.81 -1.09 -0.46
C LEU A 187 10.97 -1.21 -1.97
N VAL A 188 10.95 -0.10 -2.71
CA VAL A 188 11.06 -0.11 -4.17
C VAL A 188 12.41 -0.64 -4.63
N THR A 189 13.51 -0.12 -4.08
CA THR A 189 14.88 -0.58 -4.42
C THR A 189 15.09 -2.07 -4.15
N ASN A 190 14.45 -2.63 -3.11
CA ASN A 190 14.65 -4.02 -2.72
C ASN A 190 13.58 -5.00 -3.25
N LEU A 191 12.45 -4.52 -3.77
CA LEU A 191 11.38 -5.38 -4.31
C LEU A 191 11.30 -5.33 -5.85
N VAL A 192 11.73 -4.23 -6.46
CA VAL A 192 11.65 -3.97 -7.92
C VAL A 192 13.00 -4.27 -8.57
N GLU A 193 13.26 -5.56 -8.80
CA GLU A 193 14.54 -6.02 -9.38
C GLU A 193 14.53 -6.11 -10.92
N LYS A 194 13.35 -6.11 -11.55
CA LYS A 194 13.20 -6.36 -12.98
C LYS A 194 12.28 -5.35 -13.66
N ARG A 195 12.50 -5.14 -14.96
CA ARG A 195 11.70 -4.25 -15.81
C ARG A 195 10.22 -4.63 -15.85
N GLU A 196 9.90 -5.92 -15.76
CA GLU A 196 8.50 -6.37 -15.77
C GLU A 196 7.74 -5.88 -14.53
N HIS A 197 8.41 -5.73 -13.39
CA HIS A 197 7.76 -5.21 -12.18
C HIS A 197 7.34 -3.75 -12.34
N PHE A 198 8.19 -2.95 -13.00
CA PHE A 198 7.85 -1.57 -13.33
C PHE A 198 6.65 -1.53 -14.30
N SER A 199 6.64 -2.39 -15.33
CA SER A 199 5.48 -2.52 -16.23
C SER A 199 4.19 -2.87 -15.46
N HIS A 200 4.24 -3.80 -14.49
CA HIS A 200 3.08 -4.11 -13.66
C HIS A 200 2.63 -2.96 -12.77
N MET A 201 3.56 -2.17 -12.21
CA MET A 201 3.22 -0.94 -11.47
C MET A 201 2.50 0.06 -12.37
N MET A 202 2.97 0.21 -13.61
CA MET A 202 2.34 1.09 -14.59
C MET A 202 0.95 0.63 -14.97
N TRP A 203 0.74 -0.67 -15.18
CA TRP A 203 -0.60 -1.22 -15.40
C TRP A 203 -1.53 -1.03 -14.20
N ALA A 204 -1.01 -1.18 -12.98
CA ALA A 204 -1.78 -0.93 -11.77
C ALA A 204 -2.23 0.55 -11.69
N ILE A 205 -1.33 1.48 -11.99
CA ILE A 205 -1.63 2.92 -12.04
C ILE A 205 -2.68 3.22 -13.13
N MET A 206 -2.52 2.70 -14.35
CA MET A 206 -3.50 2.91 -15.43
C MET A 206 -4.87 2.35 -15.07
N ALA A 207 -4.92 1.16 -14.47
CA ALA A 207 -6.18 0.56 -14.05
C ALA A 207 -6.86 1.38 -12.93
N ALA A 208 -6.08 1.92 -11.99
CA ALA A 208 -6.60 2.77 -10.93
C ALA A 208 -7.24 4.05 -11.49
N LEU A 209 -6.48 4.78 -12.30
CA LEU A 209 -6.96 6.02 -12.94
C LEU A 209 -8.18 5.79 -13.82
N LEU A 210 -8.25 4.65 -14.52
CA LEU A 210 -9.41 4.29 -15.32
C LEU A 210 -10.66 4.09 -14.45
N ILE A 211 -10.55 3.34 -13.35
CA ILE A 211 -11.66 3.09 -12.43
C ILE A 211 -12.13 4.40 -11.80
N GLU A 212 -11.19 5.20 -11.31
CA GLU A 212 -11.46 6.49 -10.72
C GLU A 212 -12.14 7.43 -11.73
N SER A 213 -11.66 7.49 -12.97
CA SER A 213 -12.29 8.29 -14.04
C SER A 213 -13.72 7.84 -14.33
N ILE A 214 -13.99 6.53 -14.37
CA ILE A 214 -15.35 5.99 -14.56
C ILE A 214 -16.26 6.43 -13.41
N VAL A 215 -15.76 6.35 -12.18
CA VAL A 215 -16.52 6.70 -10.97
C VAL A 215 -16.75 8.21 -10.91
N ALA A 216 -15.75 9.02 -11.25
CA ALA A 216 -15.86 10.47 -11.37
C ALA A 216 -16.97 10.87 -12.36
N VAL A 217 -17.01 10.24 -13.54
CA VAL A 217 -18.07 10.47 -14.53
C VAL A 217 -19.44 10.04 -14.01
N TRP A 218 -19.51 8.92 -13.28
CA TRP A 218 -20.76 8.44 -12.70
C TRP A 218 -21.29 9.36 -11.59
N VAL A 219 -20.43 9.85 -10.69
CA VAL A 219 -20.77 10.84 -9.65
C VAL A 219 -21.19 12.17 -10.30
N PHE A 220 -20.44 12.64 -11.30
CA PHE A 220 -20.78 13.85 -12.04
C PHE A 220 -22.15 13.77 -12.72
N TYR A 221 -22.50 12.59 -13.27
CA TYR A 221 -23.82 12.34 -13.84
C TYR A 221 -24.92 12.28 -12.77
N SER A 222 -24.72 11.48 -11.72
CA SER A 222 -25.76 11.14 -10.74
C SER A 222 -26.06 12.24 -9.74
N GLU A 223 -25.04 12.96 -9.25
CA GLU A 223 -25.20 13.98 -8.22
C GLU A 223 -25.35 15.39 -8.81
N TYR A 224 -24.64 15.69 -9.89
CA TYR A 224 -24.53 17.05 -10.41
C TYR A 224 -25.31 17.29 -11.71
N GLY A 225 -25.85 16.24 -12.35
CA GLY A 225 -26.68 16.37 -13.54
C GLY A 225 -26.03 17.15 -14.68
N PHE A 226 -24.71 17.01 -14.86
CA PHE A 226 -23.86 17.77 -15.79
C PHE A 226 -23.73 19.28 -15.51
N SER A 227 -24.11 19.77 -14.33
CA SER A 227 -23.87 21.17 -13.97
C SER A 227 -22.39 21.44 -13.71
N THR A 228 -21.80 22.36 -14.47
CA THR A 228 -20.39 22.74 -14.35
C THR A 228 -20.11 23.66 -13.16
N SER A 229 -21.14 24.15 -12.46
CA SER A 229 -20.98 25.06 -11.31
C SER A 229 -20.27 24.41 -10.10
N SER A 230 -20.20 23.07 -10.07
CA SER A 230 -19.64 22.29 -8.96
C SER A 230 -18.38 21.52 -9.34
N LEU A 231 -17.84 21.71 -10.55
CA LEU A 231 -16.68 20.97 -11.06
C LEU A 231 -15.42 21.21 -10.21
N GLU A 232 -15.29 22.40 -9.64
CA GLU A 232 -14.16 22.78 -8.78
C GLU A 232 -14.12 21.94 -7.48
N ARG A 233 -15.26 21.40 -7.03
CA ARG A 233 -15.32 20.48 -5.88
C ARG A 233 -14.91 19.05 -6.21
N LEU A 234 -15.02 18.65 -7.48
CA LEU A 234 -14.56 17.34 -7.96
C LEU A 234 -13.06 17.34 -8.28
N THR A 235 -12.45 18.51 -8.42
CA THR A 235 -11.03 18.66 -8.79
C THR A 235 -10.21 18.92 -7.53
N GLU A 236 -10.07 17.92 -6.66
CA GLU A 236 -9.28 18.05 -5.43
C GLU A 236 -7.77 17.97 -5.73
N HIS A 237 -6.92 18.23 -4.71
CA HIS A 237 -5.46 18.20 -4.82
C HIS A 237 -4.88 16.94 -5.49
N GLY A 238 -5.57 15.79 -5.43
CA GLY A 238 -5.20 14.55 -6.11
C GLY A 238 -5.16 14.63 -7.64
N ALA A 239 -5.94 15.51 -8.26
CA ALA A 239 -5.98 15.67 -9.73
C ALA A 239 -4.61 16.07 -10.32
N SER A 240 -3.77 16.74 -9.54
CA SER A 240 -2.39 17.07 -9.93
C SER A 240 -1.51 15.82 -10.09
N VAL A 241 -1.71 14.83 -9.22
CA VAL A 241 -1.02 13.53 -9.29
C VAL A 241 -1.44 12.79 -10.56
N HIS A 242 -2.73 12.82 -10.89
CA HIS A 242 -3.28 12.11 -12.06
C HIS A 242 -2.76 12.74 -13.36
N THR A 243 -2.67 14.07 -13.39
CA THR A 243 -2.10 14.81 -14.52
C THR A 243 -0.59 14.52 -14.69
N ASN A 244 0.17 14.48 -13.59
CA ASN A 244 1.60 14.14 -13.62
C ASN A 244 1.83 12.71 -14.15
N VAL A 245 0.98 11.77 -13.78
CA VAL A 245 1.05 10.39 -14.29
C VAL A 245 0.85 10.35 -15.80
N ILE A 246 -0.10 11.12 -16.35
CA ILE A 246 -0.30 11.21 -17.80
C ILE A 246 0.97 11.72 -18.50
N TYR A 247 1.62 12.75 -17.96
CA TYR A 247 2.88 13.26 -18.52
C TYR A 247 3.99 12.21 -18.51
N ILE A 248 4.11 11.42 -17.43
CA ILE A 248 5.08 10.32 -17.34
C ILE A 248 4.81 9.25 -18.40
N PHE A 249 3.55 8.97 -18.74
CA PHE A 249 3.20 8.00 -19.77
C PHE A 249 3.48 8.46 -21.20
N ILE A 250 3.54 9.78 -21.43
CA ILE A 250 3.74 10.37 -22.76
C ILE A 250 5.23 10.55 -23.10
N LEU A 251 6.10 10.68 -22.08
CA LEU A 251 7.56 10.79 -22.20
C LEU A 251 8.24 9.44 -22.44
#